data_AF-A0A3S4DD23-F1
#
_entry.id   AF-A0A3S4DD23-F1
#
_cell.length_a   1.000
_cell.length_b   1.000
_cell.length_c   1.000
_cell.angle_alpha   90.00
_cell.angle_beta   90.00
_cell.angle_gamma   90.00
#
_symmetry.space_group_name_H-M   'P 1'
#
loop_
_entity.id
_entity.type
_entity.pdbx_description
1 polymer ?
#
loop_
_entity_poly.entity_id
_entity_poly.type
_entity_poly.pdbx_seq_one_letter_code
_entity_poly.pdbx_strand_id
1 'polypeptide(L)'
;MSGIVTPFIGKGIISSACTNKESPIKYDHVIIDKEHDSVSRETSVHEHGVYSYNGLSIESAEIIPGTPMGNYHNKQMYPEGLNVIEIANGNCGVIGIRFHLGQLKSNNPLLIHGGALSGCTIAFAIKDDCFYAFHCGQSGNNKYLWETSREGVDSIINAHHKLIGTHSKEKVKPGLQVLVER
;
A
#
# COMPACT_ATOMS: atom_id res chain seq x y z
N MET A 1 -1.10 -19.13 12.41
CA MET A 1 -0.93 -17.79 13.03
C MET A 1 -2.30 -17.31 13.52
N SER A 2 -2.37 -16.56 14.62
CA SER A 2 -3.63 -16.24 15.34
C SER A 2 -4.38 -15.00 14.84
N GLY A 3 -3.93 -14.34 13.76
CA GLY A 3 -4.54 -13.10 13.25
C GLY A 3 -4.31 -11.87 14.15
N ILE A 4 -3.42 -11.97 15.15
CA ILE A 4 -3.15 -10.90 16.10
C ILE A 4 -2.10 -9.93 15.54
N VAL A 5 -2.40 -8.63 15.54
CA VAL A 5 -1.52 -7.56 15.01
C VAL A 5 -0.57 -6.96 16.05
N THR A 6 -0.72 -7.32 17.33
CA THR A 6 0.12 -6.80 18.43
C THR A 6 1.64 -6.95 18.23
N PRO A 7 2.17 -7.96 17.51
CA PRO A 7 3.61 -8.03 17.23
C PRO A 7 4.17 -6.83 16.45
N PHE A 8 3.33 -6.04 15.78
CA PHE A 8 3.74 -4.89 14.97
C PHE A 8 3.51 -3.53 15.65
N ILE A 9 2.71 -3.48 16.73
CA ILE A 9 2.32 -2.22 17.37
C ILE A 9 3.51 -1.60 18.13
N GLY A 10 3.84 -0.35 17.79
CA GLY A 10 4.91 0.42 18.44
C GLY A 10 6.31 -0.10 18.15
N LYS A 11 6.50 -0.85 17.04
CA LYS A 11 7.76 -1.50 16.69
C LYS A 11 8.55 -0.82 15.57
N GLY A 12 8.03 0.27 15.03
CA GLY A 12 8.65 1.01 13.94
C GLY A 12 8.12 0.58 12.58
N ILE A 13 8.87 0.93 11.54
CA ILE A 13 8.47 0.73 10.14
C ILE A 13 9.18 -0.50 9.58
N ILE A 14 8.41 -1.33 8.89
CA ILE A 14 8.89 -2.52 8.17
C ILE A 14 9.32 -2.10 6.76
N SER A 15 10.41 -2.71 6.30
CA SER A 15 10.91 -2.67 4.92
C SER A 15 11.45 -4.05 4.54
N SER A 16 11.95 -4.18 3.31
CA SER A 16 12.81 -5.29 2.91
C SER A 16 13.85 -4.87 1.88
N ALA A 17 15.07 -5.38 1.99
CA ALA A 17 16.11 -5.27 0.98
C ALA A 17 15.91 -6.25 -0.19
N CYS A 18 15.05 -7.26 -0.01
CA CYS A 18 14.82 -8.32 -0.98
C CYS A 18 13.35 -8.40 -1.34
N THR A 19 13.04 -8.45 -2.63
CA THR A 19 11.69 -8.69 -3.13
C THR A 19 11.58 -10.08 -3.72
N ASN A 20 10.43 -10.71 -3.51
CA ASN A 20 10.07 -11.94 -4.19
C ASN A 20 9.89 -11.67 -5.69
N LYS A 21 9.98 -12.73 -6.50
CA LYS A 21 9.74 -12.62 -7.95
C LYS A 21 8.26 -12.48 -8.30
N GLU A 22 7.38 -13.01 -7.45
CA GLU A 22 5.94 -13.08 -7.68
C GLU A 22 5.18 -12.64 -6.43
N SER A 23 3.99 -12.10 -6.66
CA SER A 23 3.07 -11.72 -5.59
C SER A 23 2.44 -12.96 -4.94
N PRO A 24 2.23 -12.96 -3.61
CA PRO A 24 1.57 -14.06 -2.89
C PRO A 24 0.09 -14.24 -3.25
N ILE A 25 -0.52 -13.26 -3.92
CA ILE A 25 -1.92 -13.25 -4.38
C ILE A 25 -2.04 -12.63 -5.77
N LYS A 26 -3.13 -12.93 -6.48
CA LYS A 26 -3.50 -12.17 -7.67
C LYS A 26 -4.26 -10.91 -7.28
N TYR A 27 -3.99 -9.81 -7.96
CA TYR A 27 -4.61 -8.53 -7.70
C TYR A 27 -4.86 -7.73 -8.98
N ASP A 28 -5.89 -6.90 -8.96
CA ASP A 28 -6.00 -5.77 -9.86
C ASP A 28 -5.08 -4.65 -9.35
N HIS A 29 -4.37 -3.99 -10.25
CA HIS A 29 -3.48 -2.88 -9.97
C HIS A 29 -3.96 -1.64 -10.71
N VAL A 30 -3.93 -0.48 -10.05
CA VAL A 30 -4.19 0.81 -10.67
C VAL A 30 -3.09 1.79 -10.30
N ILE A 31 -2.65 2.56 -11.29
CA ILE A 31 -1.77 3.69 -11.08
C ILE A 31 -2.36 4.89 -11.81
N ILE A 32 -2.52 5.98 -11.06
CA ILE A 32 -2.93 7.28 -11.59
C ILE A 32 -1.99 8.30 -10.99
N ASP A 33 -0.97 8.68 -11.75
CA ASP A 33 -0.01 9.70 -11.36
C ASP A 33 0.39 10.57 -12.57
N LYS A 34 1.40 11.42 -12.39
CA LYS A 34 1.78 12.37 -13.45
C LYS A 34 2.39 11.70 -14.70
N GLU A 35 2.83 10.45 -14.59
CA GLU A 35 3.52 9.67 -15.64
C GLU A 35 2.66 8.51 -16.17
N HIS A 36 1.72 8.02 -15.36
CA HIS A 36 0.96 6.81 -15.64
C HIS A 36 -0.53 7.02 -15.39
N ASP A 37 -1.35 6.43 -16.27
CA ASP A 37 -2.78 6.34 -16.06
C ASP A 37 -3.32 4.99 -16.57
N SER A 38 -3.18 3.94 -15.76
CA SER A 38 -3.44 2.57 -16.21
C SER A 38 -4.08 1.68 -15.13
N VAL A 39 -4.66 0.58 -15.60
CA VAL A 39 -5.18 -0.49 -14.76
C VAL A 39 -4.74 -1.83 -15.34
N SER A 40 -4.11 -2.66 -14.53
CA SER A 40 -3.80 -4.07 -14.82
C SER A 40 -4.79 -4.96 -14.06
N ARG A 41 -5.24 -6.05 -14.68
CA ARG A 41 -6.24 -6.96 -14.10
C ARG A 41 -5.63 -8.31 -13.78
N GLU A 42 -6.00 -8.87 -12.63
CA GLU A 42 -5.63 -10.23 -12.19
C GLU A 42 -4.13 -10.57 -12.34
N THR A 43 -3.25 -9.59 -12.11
CA THR A 43 -1.80 -9.78 -12.21
C THR A 43 -1.27 -10.60 -11.03
N SER A 44 -0.26 -11.43 -11.29
CA SER A 44 0.52 -12.15 -10.26
C SER A 44 1.98 -11.69 -10.23
N VAL A 45 2.38 -10.81 -11.15
CA VAL A 45 3.72 -10.23 -11.20
C VAL A 45 3.77 -8.91 -10.45
N HIS A 46 4.98 -8.47 -10.12
CA HIS A 46 5.18 -7.17 -9.50
C HIS A 46 4.88 -6.04 -10.48
N GLU A 47 3.85 -5.28 -10.17
CA GLU A 47 3.53 -4.02 -10.84
C GLU A 47 4.28 -2.86 -10.18
N HIS A 48 4.35 -1.72 -10.87
CA HIS A 48 5.03 -0.54 -10.38
C HIS A 48 4.56 -0.15 -8.97
N GLY A 49 5.52 0.03 -8.04
CA GLY A 49 5.24 0.43 -6.66
C GLY A 49 4.50 -0.60 -5.81
N VAL A 50 4.42 -1.86 -6.25
CA VAL A 50 3.91 -2.98 -5.43
C VAL A 50 5.02 -4.01 -5.24
N TYR A 51 5.49 -4.14 -4.01
CA TYR A 51 6.56 -5.06 -3.63
C TYR A 51 5.99 -6.19 -2.77
N SER A 52 6.57 -7.39 -2.88
CA SER A 52 6.24 -8.46 -1.94
C SER A 52 7.49 -9.16 -1.46
N TYR A 53 7.40 -9.70 -0.25
CA TYR A 53 8.46 -10.45 0.40
C TYR A 53 7.87 -11.34 1.48
N ASN A 54 8.70 -12.21 2.05
CA ASN A 54 8.29 -13.08 3.15
C ASN A 54 8.84 -12.60 4.49
N GLY A 55 8.40 -13.24 5.58
CA GLY A 55 8.79 -12.87 6.94
C GLY A 55 10.31 -12.92 7.19
N LEU A 56 11.05 -13.81 6.51
CA LEU A 56 12.50 -13.89 6.68
C LEU A 56 13.23 -12.66 6.13
N SER A 57 12.59 -11.90 5.24
CA SER A 57 13.16 -10.69 4.62
C SER A 57 12.69 -9.39 5.28
N ILE A 58 11.90 -9.47 6.36
CA ILE A 58 11.45 -8.28 7.10
C ILE A 58 12.65 -7.63 7.80
N GLU A 59 12.85 -6.35 7.54
CA GLU A 59 13.86 -5.50 8.19
C GLU A 59 13.25 -4.18 8.65
N SER A 60 14.06 -3.39 9.36
CA SER A 60 13.67 -2.05 9.82
C SER A 60 13.98 -1.02 8.73
N ALA A 61 12.98 -0.20 8.36
CA ALA A 61 13.17 0.88 7.39
C ALA A 61 14.03 2.03 7.93
N GLU A 62 13.96 2.26 9.24
CA GLU A 62 14.69 3.33 9.93
C GLU A 62 15.77 2.75 10.81
N ILE A 63 17.03 3.06 10.51
CA ILE A 63 18.17 2.82 11.40
C ILE A 63 18.78 4.18 11.71
N ILE A 64 18.68 4.61 12.97
CA ILE A 64 19.41 5.79 13.46
C ILE A 64 20.79 5.32 13.91
N PRO A 65 21.89 5.66 13.19
CA PRO A 65 23.22 5.20 13.53
C PRO A 65 23.59 5.55 14.98
N GLY A 66 24.11 4.57 15.72
CA GLY A 66 24.50 4.75 17.12
C GLY A 66 23.37 4.63 18.14
N THR A 67 22.12 4.37 17.74
CA THR A 67 21.00 4.12 18.67
C THR A 67 20.29 2.80 18.39
N PRO A 68 19.66 2.16 19.40
CA PRO A 68 18.80 1.01 19.17
C PRO A 68 17.41 1.38 18.61
N MET A 69 17.10 2.67 18.44
CA MET A 69 15.81 3.13 17.93
C MET A 69 15.63 2.79 16.45
N GLY A 70 14.40 2.49 16.05
CA GLY A 70 14.06 2.03 14.71
C GLY A 70 14.47 0.59 14.41
N ASN A 71 15.43 0.02 15.13
CA ASN A 71 16.07 -1.26 14.80
C ASN A 71 15.37 -2.53 15.35
N TYR A 72 14.06 -2.47 15.63
CA TYR A 72 13.36 -3.61 16.26
C TYR A 72 13.25 -4.80 15.31
N HIS A 73 12.83 -4.57 14.06
CA HIS A 73 12.53 -5.65 13.12
C HIS A 73 13.79 -6.44 12.73
N ASN A 74 14.97 -5.80 12.73
CA ASN A 74 16.26 -6.47 12.49
C ASN A 74 16.68 -7.42 13.61
N LYS A 75 16.04 -7.34 14.78
CA LYS A 75 16.31 -8.19 15.96
C LYS A 75 15.26 -9.28 16.14
N GLN A 76 14.24 -9.33 15.28
CA GLN A 76 13.18 -10.33 15.34
C GLN A 76 13.32 -11.32 14.18
N MET A 77 12.81 -12.52 14.40
CA MET A 77 12.59 -13.48 13.32
C MET A 77 11.09 -13.63 13.10
N TYR A 78 10.65 -13.39 11.86
CA TYR A 78 9.29 -13.67 11.44
C TYR A 78 9.26 -14.99 10.69
N PRO A 79 8.14 -15.74 10.74
CA PRO A 79 8.02 -17.00 10.03
C PRO A 79 8.06 -16.79 8.51
N GLU A 80 8.69 -17.70 7.78
CA GLU A 80 8.72 -17.71 6.31
C GLU A 80 7.32 -17.67 5.69
N GLY A 81 6.33 -18.32 6.32
CA GLY A 81 4.95 -18.32 5.86
C GLY A 81 4.20 -16.99 6.00
N LEU A 82 4.79 -15.96 6.63
CA LEU A 82 4.24 -14.61 6.63
C LEU A 82 4.54 -13.96 5.27
N ASN A 83 3.50 -13.69 4.49
CA ASN A 83 3.63 -12.94 3.24
C ASN A 83 3.41 -11.46 3.52
N VAL A 84 4.15 -10.60 2.85
CA VAL A 84 4.06 -9.14 2.98
C VAL A 84 3.87 -8.53 1.61
N ILE A 85 2.97 -7.55 1.50
CA ILE A 85 2.87 -6.63 0.37
C ILE A 85 3.11 -5.22 0.88
N GLU A 86 4.06 -4.54 0.25
CA GLU A 86 4.31 -3.12 0.44
C GLU A 86 3.80 -2.35 -0.78
N ILE A 87 3.07 -1.26 -0.54
CA ILE A 87 2.50 -0.41 -1.57
C ILE A 87 3.13 0.97 -1.44
N ALA A 88 3.84 1.42 -2.46
CA ALA A 88 4.36 2.78 -2.55
C ALA A 88 3.28 3.76 -3.02
N ASN A 89 3.51 5.06 -2.85
CA ASN A 89 2.65 6.08 -3.46
C ASN A 89 3.02 6.34 -4.93
N GLY A 90 2.08 6.85 -5.71
CA GLY A 90 2.35 7.37 -7.06
C GLY A 90 3.18 8.66 -7.05
N ASN A 91 3.70 9.06 -8.21
CA ASN A 91 4.48 10.29 -8.37
C ASN A 91 3.55 11.49 -8.62
N CYS A 92 3.15 12.20 -7.56
CA CYS A 92 2.00 13.13 -7.60
C CYS A 92 0.72 12.39 -8.01
N GLY A 93 0.38 11.36 -7.26
CA GLY A 93 -0.71 10.48 -7.62
C GLY A 93 -0.91 9.34 -6.64
N VAL A 94 -1.56 8.29 -7.10
CA VAL A 94 -1.95 7.12 -6.31
C VAL A 94 -1.55 5.84 -7.00
N ILE A 95 -1.16 4.86 -6.19
CA ILE A 95 -1.11 3.45 -6.56
C ILE A 95 -2.13 2.73 -5.71
N GLY A 96 -2.87 1.82 -6.33
CA GLY A 96 -3.89 1.04 -5.65
C GLY A 96 -3.90 -0.41 -6.08
N ILE A 97 -4.30 -1.28 -5.15
CA ILE A 97 -4.54 -2.68 -5.42
C ILE A 97 -5.95 -3.07 -4.98
N ARG A 98 -6.52 -4.08 -5.66
CA ARG A 98 -7.75 -4.75 -5.27
C ARG A 98 -7.59 -6.25 -5.43
N PHE A 99 -8.05 -7.02 -4.45
CA PHE A 99 -8.12 -8.47 -4.59
C PHE A 99 -9.28 -9.08 -3.81
N HIS A 100 -9.76 -10.24 -4.26
CA HIS A 100 -10.83 -10.97 -3.57
C HIS A 100 -10.31 -11.65 -2.30
N LEU A 101 -10.99 -11.43 -1.16
CA LEU A 101 -10.60 -11.95 0.16
C LEU A 101 -10.60 -13.48 0.22
N GLY A 102 -11.41 -14.15 -0.61
CA GLY A 102 -11.40 -15.61 -0.74
C GLY A 102 -10.08 -16.23 -1.22
N GLN A 103 -9.10 -15.43 -1.67
CA GLN A 103 -7.75 -15.91 -1.97
C GLN A 103 -6.91 -16.16 -0.71
N LEU A 104 -7.27 -15.56 0.43
CA LEU A 104 -6.52 -15.67 1.68
C LEU A 104 -6.68 -17.07 2.29
N LYS A 105 -5.56 -17.68 2.68
CA LYS A 105 -5.53 -19.02 3.28
C LYS A 105 -5.11 -18.92 4.73
N SER A 106 -5.77 -19.67 5.62
CA SER A 106 -5.55 -19.64 7.07
C SER A 106 -4.11 -19.89 7.52
N ASN A 107 -3.32 -20.61 6.71
CA ASN A 107 -1.91 -20.93 7.01
C ASN A 107 -0.90 -20.00 6.31
N ASN A 108 -1.36 -19.11 5.43
CA ASN A 108 -0.52 -18.18 4.67
C ASN A 108 -1.02 -16.74 4.92
N PRO A 109 -0.74 -16.16 6.09
CA PRO A 109 -1.18 -14.80 6.39
C PRO A 109 -0.51 -13.80 5.44
N LEU A 110 -1.23 -12.71 5.20
CA LEU A 110 -0.80 -11.59 4.38
C LEU A 110 -0.81 -10.31 5.23
N LEU A 111 0.35 -9.66 5.32
CA LEU A 111 0.51 -8.32 5.89
C LEU A 111 0.58 -7.32 4.74
N ILE A 112 -0.10 -6.17 4.86
CA ILE A 112 -0.04 -5.09 3.87
C ILE A 112 0.32 -3.79 4.58
N HIS A 113 1.28 -3.04 4.06
CA HIS A 113 1.67 -1.73 4.60
C HIS A 113 2.12 -0.74 3.50
N GLY A 114 2.17 0.54 3.86
CA GLY A 114 2.61 1.64 2.97
C GLY A 114 4.05 2.08 3.17
N GLY A 115 4.85 1.31 3.91
CA GLY A 115 6.21 1.70 4.29
C GLY A 115 6.28 2.97 5.15
N ALA A 116 7.32 3.78 4.97
CA ALA A 116 7.52 5.02 5.72
C ALA A 116 6.65 6.17 5.18
N LEU A 117 5.72 6.67 5.99
CA LEU A 117 4.78 7.71 5.58
C LEU A 117 5.32 9.11 5.95
N SER A 118 5.62 9.91 4.94
CA SER A 118 6.19 11.27 5.09
C SER A 118 5.32 12.35 4.43
N GLY A 119 4.02 12.34 4.74
CA GLY A 119 3.03 13.29 4.21
C GLY A 119 2.15 12.72 3.10
N CYS A 120 2.36 11.47 2.70
CA CYS A 120 1.45 10.67 1.89
C CYS A 120 0.21 10.22 2.70
N THR A 121 -0.82 9.75 2.00
CA THR A 121 -2.06 9.20 2.57
C THR A 121 -2.24 7.76 2.10
N ILE A 122 -2.51 6.85 3.03
CA ILE A 122 -2.88 5.46 2.73
C ILE A 122 -4.32 5.21 3.18
N ALA A 123 -5.10 4.50 2.36
CA ALA A 123 -6.47 4.11 2.65
C ALA A 123 -6.63 2.60 2.42
N PHE A 124 -7.21 1.91 3.40
CA PHE A 124 -7.58 0.50 3.31
C PHE A 124 -9.10 0.38 3.41
N ALA A 125 -9.70 -0.43 2.55
CA ALA A 125 -11.15 -0.63 2.53
C ALA A 125 -11.52 -2.07 2.18
N ILE A 126 -12.70 -2.50 2.61
CA ILE A 126 -13.31 -3.76 2.20
C ILE A 126 -14.70 -3.46 1.67
N LYS A 127 -15.03 -4.00 0.49
CA LYS A 127 -16.35 -3.90 -0.13
C LYS A 127 -16.58 -5.11 -1.02
N ASP A 128 -17.77 -5.71 -0.94
CA ASP A 128 -18.20 -6.84 -1.79
C ASP A 128 -17.15 -7.96 -1.87
N ASP A 129 -16.70 -8.44 -0.70
CA ASP A 129 -15.65 -9.46 -0.52
C ASP A 129 -14.29 -9.14 -1.17
N CYS A 130 -14.08 -7.90 -1.57
CA CYS A 130 -12.81 -7.40 -2.10
C CYS A 130 -12.12 -6.51 -1.06
N PHE A 131 -10.82 -6.72 -0.90
CA PHE A 131 -9.94 -5.80 -0.19
C PHE A 131 -9.37 -4.77 -1.17
N TYR A 132 -9.21 -3.55 -0.69
CA TYR A 132 -8.62 -2.42 -1.41
C TYR A 132 -7.55 -1.76 -0.54
N ALA A 133 -6.44 -1.41 -1.16
CA ALA A 133 -5.45 -0.51 -0.58
C ALA A 133 -5.05 0.54 -1.59
N PHE A 134 -4.99 1.79 -1.17
CA PHE A 134 -4.58 2.93 -1.98
C PHE A 134 -3.53 3.72 -1.23
N HIS A 135 -2.44 4.06 -1.88
CA HIS A 135 -1.40 4.91 -1.34
C HIS A 135 -1.17 6.08 -2.29
N CYS A 136 -1.52 7.29 -1.85
CA CYS A 136 -1.33 8.52 -2.63
C CYS A 136 -0.34 9.46 -1.97
N GLY A 137 0.36 10.23 -2.80
CA GLY A 137 1.37 11.15 -2.33
C GLY A 137 2.22 11.72 -3.45
N GLN A 138 3.28 12.42 -3.04
CA GLN A 138 4.33 12.90 -3.92
C GLN A 138 5.68 12.80 -3.23
N SER A 139 6.75 12.81 -4.00
CA SER A 139 8.10 12.90 -3.44
C SER A 139 8.29 14.23 -2.69
N GLY A 140 8.97 14.19 -1.53
CA GLY A 140 9.17 15.38 -0.68
C GLY A 140 9.94 16.53 -1.34
N ASN A 141 10.71 16.28 -2.40
CA ASN A 141 11.43 17.30 -3.16
C ASN A 141 10.65 17.84 -4.37
N ASN A 142 9.39 17.45 -4.52
CA ASN A 142 8.59 17.83 -5.67
C ASN A 142 8.09 19.29 -5.52
N LYS A 143 8.33 20.11 -6.56
CA LYS A 143 7.93 21.53 -6.62
C LYS A 143 6.59 21.76 -7.32
N TYR A 144 5.92 20.70 -7.78
CA TYR A 144 4.61 20.82 -8.40
C TYR A 144 3.56 21.27 -7.38
N LEU A 145 2.59 22.07 -7.84
CA LEU A 145 1.41 22.48 -7.07
C LEU A 145 0.39 21.32 -7.00
N TRP A 146 0.80 20.21 -6.42
CA TRP A 146 -0.02 19.04 -6.16
C TRP A 146 0.00 18.75 -4.66
N GLU A 147 -1.17 18.67 -4.03
CA GLU A 147 -1.31 18.50 -2.60
C GLU A 147 -1.95 17.16 -2.28
N THR A 148 -1.32 16.38 -1.39
CA THR A 148 -1.85 15.06 -0.99
C THR A 148 -3.24 15.17 -0.35
N SER A 149 -3.49 16.23 0.41
CA SER A 149 -4.77 16.51 1.08
C SER A 149 -5.91 16.87 0.12
N ARG A 150 -5.59 17.22 -1.14
CA ARG A 150 -6.55 17.66 -2.14
C ARG A 150 -6.54 16.77 -3.37
N GLU A 151 -5.54 16.90 -4.24
CA GLU A 151 -5.44 16.09 -5.44
C GLU A 151 -5.23 14.61 -5.11
N GLY A 152 -4.54 14.30 -4.00
CA GLY A 152 -4.39 12.92 -3.54
C GLY A 152 -5.72 12.25 -3.20
N VAL A 153 -6.69 12.99 -2.68
CA VAL A 153 -8.06 12.50 -2.41
C VAL A 153 -8.78 12.17 -3.72
N ASP A 154 -8.72 13.08 -4.68
CA ASP A 154 -9.34 12.88 -6.01
C ASP A 154 -8.72 11.68 -6.73
N SER A 155 -7.39 11.52 -6.64
CA SER A 155 -6.67 10.37 -7.18
C SER A 155 -7.18 9.05 -6.58
N ILE A 156 -7.34 8.94 -5.25
CA ILE A 156 -7.89 7.74 -4.60
C ILE A 156 -9.29 7.40 -5.11
N ILE A 157 -10.19 8.40 -5.19
CA ILE A 157 -11.56 8.21 -5.67
C ILE A 157 -11.56 7.71 -7.13
N ASN A 158 -10.76 8.33 -7.98
CA ASN A 158 -10.63 7.94 -9.37
C ASN A 158 -10.03 6.53 -9.52
N ALA A 159 -9.04 6.18 -8.71
CA ALA A 159 -8.44 4.85 -8.67
C ALA A 159 -9.47 3.79 -8.26
N HIS A 160 -10.29 4.05 -7.24
CA HIS A 160 -11.37 3.15 -6.87
C HIS A 160 -12.35 2.93 -8.03
N HIS A 161 -12.82 4.01 -8.65
CA HIS A 161 -13.73 3.92 -9.81
C HIS A 161 -13.13 3.11 -10.96
N LYS A 162 -11.85 3.33 -11.30
CA LYS A 162 -11.14 2.53 -12.31
C LYS A 162 -11.08 1.05 -11.93
N LEU A 163 -10.75 0.73 -10.68
CA LEU A 163 -10.71 -0.65 -10.21
C LEU A 163 -12.08 -1.35 -10.27
N ILE A 164 -13.19 -0.64 -10.09
CA ILE A 164 -14.53 -1.25 -10.21
C ILE A 164 -15.15 -1.12 -11.61
N GLY A 165 -14.44 -0.52 -12.57
CA GLY A 165 -14.92 -0.36 -13.95
C GLY A 165 -16.03 0.69 -14.10
N THR A 166 -16.10 1.66 -13.19
CA THR A 166 -17.06 2.76 -13.25
C THR A 166 -16.35 4.07 -13.61
N HIS A 167 -17.07 5.00 -14.23
CA HIS A 167 -16.56 6.35 -14.47
C HIS A 167 -17.01 7.28 -13.34
N SER A 168 -16.06 8.06 -12.78
CA SER A 168 -16.38 9.14 -11.85
C SER A 168 -17.28 10.17 -12.55
N LYS A 169 -18.53 10.33 -12.07
CA LYS A 169 -19.50 11.29 -12.63
C LYS A 169 -19.59 12.61 -11.86
N GLU A 170 -18.96 12.72 -10.70
CA GLU A 170 -19.11 13.88 -9.82
C GLU A 170 -17.79 14.61 -9.59
N LYS A 171 -17.78 15.93 -9.83
CA LYS A 171 -16.78 16.83 -9.26
C LYS A 171 -17.03 16.90 -7.76
N VAL A 172 -16.29 16.13 -6.99
CA VAL A 172 -16.40 16.15 -5.53
C VAL A 172 -15.67 17.39 -4.99
N LYS A 173 -16.17 17.99 -3.91
CA LYS A 173 -15.47 19.09 -3.26
C LYS A 173 -14.14 18.56 -2.71
N PRO A 174 -12.99 19.18 -2.99
CA PRO A 174 -11.71 18.68 -2.51
C PRO A 174 -11.61 18.61 -0.98
N GLY A 175 -10.97 17.57 -0.46
CA GLY A 175 -10.56 17.49 0.95
C GLY A 175 -10.69 16.10 1.57
N LEU A 176 -9.85 15.81 2.58
CA LEU A 176 -9.79 14.51 3.27
C LEU A 176 -11.14 14.04 3.84
N GLN A 177 -12.01 14.97 4.24
CA GLN A 177 -13.33 14.66 4.77
C GLN A 177 -14.19 13.85 3.79
N VAL A 178 -13.98 14.02 2.49
CA VAL A 178 -14.67 13.25 1.44
C VAL A 178 -14.33 11.77 1.47
N LEU A 179 -13.12 11.40 1.85
CA LEU A 179 -12.73 9.99 1.97
C LEU A 179 -13.45 9.28 3.12
N VAL A 180 -14.00 10.04 4.08
CA VAL A 180 -14.66 9.52 5.28
C VAL A 180 -16.18 9.47 5.10
N GLU A 181 -16.74 10.36 4.27
CA GLU A 181 -18.20 10.50 4.07
C GLU A 181 -18.79 9.52 3.04
N ARG A 182 -17.96 8.68 2.39
CA ARG A 182 -18.37 7.75 1.32
C ARG A 182 -18.01 6.31 1.66
#